data_AF-A0A3D1AX38-F1
#
_entry.id   AF-A0A3D1AX38-F1
#
_cell.length_a   1.000
_cell.length_b   1.000
_cell.length_c   1.000
_cell.angle_alpha   90.00
_cell.angle_beta   90.00
_cell.angle_gamma   90.00
#
_symmetry.space_group_name_H-M   'P 1'
#
loop_
_entity.id
_entity.type
_entity.pdbx_description
1 polymer ?
#
loop_
_entity_poly.entity_id
_entity_poly.type
_entity_poly.pdbx_seq_one_letter_code
_entity_poly.pdbx_strand_id
1 'polypeptide(L)'
;RDMVPNHILQLISLTAMEPPISFKADAVRDEQAKILHAIQPPSPEEVLTRAVRGQYGEGMQGAEHVPGYREEPLVAPDSHTETFVALKLSIDNWRWADVPFYIRTGKHMPKRVTEITIQFRRAPFVLFRDTPVDQLLPNLLTLHIQPDEGISLRFGAKVPGPIVRVGGVNMNFEYKDYFGTEPSTGYERLLYDCMIGDATLFQRSDMVEAGWSVVEPLLDVWRALPARNFPNYAAGSWGPREAEELMRRDGRAWRRIE
;
A
#
# COMPACT_ATOMS: atom_id res chain seq x y z
N ARG A 1 6.53 -12.90 -0.11
CA ARG A 1 5.80 -14.16 -0.40
C ARG A 1 4.40 -14.14 0.20
N ASP A 2 4.25 -13.87 1.50
CA ASP A 2 2.93 -13.84 2.20
C ASP A 2 1.94 -12.81 1.62
N MET A 3 2.27 -11.51 1.74
CA MET A 3 1.34 -10.43 1.40
C MET A 3 1.48 -9.89 -0.03
N VAL A 4 2.72 -9.70 -0.51
CA VAL A 4 2.99 -8.92 -1.72
C VAL A 4 2.43 -9.55 -3.00
N PRO A 5 2.85 -10.77 -3.43
CA PRO A 5 2.43 -11.31 -4.72
C PRO A 5 0.92 -11.58 -4.82
N ASN A 6 0.24 -11.73 -3.68
CA ASN A 6 -1.17 -12.03 -3.60
C ASN A 6 -1.95 -10.73 -3.33
N HIS A 7 -2.15 -10.41 -2.05
CA HIS A 7 -3.05 -9.34 -1.61
C HIS A 7 -2.66 -7.95 -2.14
N ILE A 8 -1.38 -7.59 -2.08
CA ILE A 8 -0.96 -6.23 -2.47
C ILE A 8 -1.04 -6.03 -3.97
N LEU A 9 -0.53 -6.99 -4.76
CA LEU A 9 -0.60 -6.90 -6.22
C LEU A 9 -2.05 -6.94 -6.72
N GLN A 10 -2.94 -7.67 -6.03
CA GLN A 10 -4.38 -7.64 -6.30
C GLN A 10 -5.01 -6.26 -6.05
N LEU A 11 -4.65 -5.57 -4.96
CA LEU A 11 -5.14 -4.22 -4.71
C LEU A 11 -4.59 -3.22 -5.74
N ILE A 12 -3.34 -3.40 -6.17
CA ILE A 12 -2.72 -2.58 -7.23
C ILE A 12 -3.44 -2.79 -8.55
N SER A 13 -3.69 -4.04 -8.96
CA SER A 13 -4.36 -4.33 -10.22
C SER A 13 -5.76 -3.71 -10.26
N LEU A 14 -6.53 -3.82 -9.18
CA LEU A 14 -7.86 -3.21 -9.07
C LEU A 14 -7.82 -1.67 -9.08
N THR A 15 -6.79 -1.07 -8.46
CA THR A 15 -6.65 0.40 -8.40
C THR A 15 -6.18 0.98 -9.72
N ALA A 16 -5.34 0.26 -10.45
CA ALA A 16 -4.65 0.76 -11.63
C ALA A 16 -5.26 0.32 -12.97
N MET A 17 -6.14 -0.68 -12.99
CA MET A 17 -6.74 -1.22 -14.22
C MET A 17 -7.49 -0.15 -15.03
N GLU A 18 -7.55 -0.36 -16.34
CA GLU A 18 -8.47 0.39 -17.19
C GLU A 18 -9.93 -0.03 -16.91
N PRO A 19 -10.91 0.82 -17.26
CA PRO A 19 -12.31 0.42 -17.19
C PRO A 19 -12.56 -0.83 -18.04
N PRO A 20 -13.06 -1.94 -17.46
CA PRO A 20 -13.34 -3.14 -18.24
C PRO A 20 -14.55 -2.91 -19.15
N ILE A 21 -14.59 -3.61 -20.28
CA ILE A 21 -15.70 -3.51 -21.24
C ILE A 21 -17.05 -4.00 -20.67
N SER A 22 -17.01 -4.75 -19.56
CA SER A 22 -18.18 -5.22 -18.81
C SER A 22 -17.76 -5.72 -17.43
N PHE A 23 -18.74 -6.01 -16.57
CA PHE A 23 -18.51 -6.68 -15.27
C PHE A 23 -18.38 -8.21 -15.38
N LYS A 24 -18.25 -8.77 -16.58
CA LYS A 24 -17.96 -10.21 -16.72
C LYS A 24 -16.57 -10.51 -16.15
N ALA A 25 -16.45 -11.62 -15.44
CA ALA A 25 -15.22 -12.00 -14.74
C ALA A 25 -13.95 -11.87 -15.60
N ASP A 26 -13.96 -12.41 -16.82
CA ASP A 26 -12.79 -12.34 -17.71
C ASP A 26 -12.50 -10.91 -18.18
N ALA A 27 -13.52 -10.09 -18.44
CA ALA A 27 -13.30 -8.68 -18.81
C ALA A 27 -12.62 -7.89 -17.68
N VAL A 28 -12.98 -8.17 -16.42
CA VAL A 28 -12.35 -7.54 -15.25
C VAL A 28 -10.93 -8.09 -15.01
N ARG A 29 -10.75 -9.40 -15.15
CA ARG A 29 -9.44 -10.05 -14.97
C ARG A 29 -8.44 -9.69 -16.05
N ASP A 30 -8.88 -9.52 -17.29
CA ASP A 30 -8.02 -9.11 -18.39
C ASP A 30 -7.41 -7.73 -18.13
N GLU A 31 -8.19 -6.76 -17.64
CA GLU A 31 -7.66 -5.43 -17.29
C GLU A 31 -6.71 -5.48 -16.09
N GLN A 32 -6.98 -6.36 -15.11
CA GLN A 32 -6.06 -6.58 -13.99
C GLN A 32 -4.75 -7.25 -14.43
N ALA A 33 -4.81 -8.26 -15.29
CA ALA A 33 -3.65 -8.97 -15.82
C ALA A 33 -2.73 -8.01 -16.60
N LYS A 34 -3.30 -7.11 -17.41
CA LYS A 34 -2.54 -6.05 -18.10
C LYS A 34 -1.72 -5.20 -17.14
N ILE A 35 -2.27 -4.85 -15.97
CA ILE A 35 -1.53 -4.11 -14.95
C ILE A 35 -0.37 -4.93 -14.40
N LEU A 36 -0.60 -6.19 -14.04
CA LEU A 36 0.45 -7.04 -13.49
C LEU A 36 1.61 -7.24 -14.48
N HIS A 37 1.31 -7.40 -15.77
CA HIS A 37 2.32 -7.46 -16.83
C HIS A 37 3.01 -6.12 -17.10
N ALA A 38 2.35 -5.00 -16.83
CA ALA A 38 2.93 -3.66 -16.98
C ALA A 38 3.79 -3.25 -15.78
N ILE A 39 3.75 -3.96 -14.65
CA ILE A 39 4.66 -3.68 -13.54
C ILE A 39 6.07 -4.09 -13.96
N GLN A 40 6.96 -3.11 -14.07
CA GLN A 40 8.37 -3.35 -14.40
C GLN A 40 9.07 -4.00 -13.20
N PRO A 41 9.54 -5.26 -13.30
CA PRO A 41 10.33 -5.86 -12.23
C PRO A 41 11.62 -5.08 -12.05
N PRO A 42 12.02 -4.74 -10.81
CA PRO A 42 13.26 -4.02 -10.59
C PRO A 42 14.46 -4.87 -11.02
N SER A 43 15.41 -4.26 -11.73
CA SER A 43 16.73 -4.85 -11.95
C SER A 43 17.45 -5.12 -10.60
N PRO A 44 18.47 -6.00 -10.57
CA PRO A 44 19.21 -6.28 -9.34
C PRO A 44 19.76 -5.03 -8.63
N GLU A 45 20.21 -4.04 -9.39
CA GLU A 45 20.70 -2.76 -8.88
C GLU A 45 19.57 -1.89 -8.35
N GLU A 46 18.42 -1.88 -9.05
CA GLU A 46 17.23 -1.14 -8.60
C GLU A 46 16.63 -1.72 -7.34
N VAL A 47 16.71 -3.03 -7.10
CA VAL A 47 16.28 -3.65 -5.84
C VAL A 47 16.92 -2.95 -4.63
N LEU A 48 18.20 -2.61 -4.72
CA LEU A 48 18.94 -1.96 -3.62
C LEU A 48 18.46 -0.53 -3.31
N THR A 49 17.73 0.09 -4.25
CA THR A 49 17.28 1.49 -4.13
C THR A 49 15.76 1.65 -4.08
N ARG A 50 15.01 0.67 -4.60
CA ARG A 50 13.55 0.67 -4.71
C ARG A 50 12.87 -0.29 -3.74
N ALA A 51 13.61 -1.17 -3.08
CA ALA A 51 13.06 -2.10 -2.11
C ALA A 51 13.76 -1.99 -0.76
N VAL A 52 12.97 -2.08 0.30
CA VAL A 52 13.42 -2.12 1.68
C VAL A 52 12.79 -3.33 2.33
N ARG A 53 13.60 -4.11 3.05
CA ARG A 53 13.13 -5.17 3.93
C ARG A 53 13.41 -4.83 5.38
N GLY A 54 12.61 -5.39 6.26
CA GLY A 54 12.86 -5.31 7.69
C GLY A 54 12.53 -6.59 8.43
N GLN A 55 13.08 -6.70 9.63
CA GLN A 55 12.72 -7.69 10.63
C GLN A 55 12.54 -6.99 11.99
N TYR A 56 11.37 -7.19 12.62
CA TYR A 56 11.10 -6.59 13.92
C TYR A 56 12.01 -7.18 15.00
N GLY A 57 12.57 -6.31 15.83
CA GLY A 57 13.18 -6.65 17.11
C GLY A 57 12.19 -6.44 18.25
N GLU A 58 12.67 -6.57 19.47
CA GLU A 58 11.89 -6.26 20.66
C GLU A 58 11.32 -4.84 20.61
N GLY A 59 10.18 -4.63 21.28
CA GLY A 59 9.53 -3.34 21.30
C GLY A 59 8.22 -3.35 22.05
N MET A 60 7.40 -2.32 21.81
CA MET A 60 6.16 -2.09 22.54
C MET A 60 4.98 -2.07 21.57
N GLN A 61 4.04 -2.98 21.73
CA GLN A 61 2.76 -2.94 21.01
C GLN A 61 1.69 -2.37 21.95
N GLY A 62 1.42 -1.07 21.82
CA GLY A 62 0.61 -0.37 22.81
C GLY A 62 1.33 -0.30 24.16
N ALA A 63 0.76 -0.93 25.19
CA ALA A 63 1.36 -1.00 26.53
C ALA A 63 2.14 -2.29 26.80
N GLU A 64 2.12 -3.25 25.87
CA GLU A 64 2.71 -4.58 26.06
C GLU A 64 4.08 -4.68 25.40
N HIS A 65 5.04 -5.25 26.12
CA HIS A 65 6.34 -5.62 25.57
C HIS A 65 6.20 -6.86 24.68
N VAL A 66 6.79 -6.82 23.50
CA VAL A 66 6.77 -7.91 22.52
C VAL A 66 8.21 -8.34 22.22
N PRO A 67 8.52 -9.65 22.23
CA PRO A 67 9.84 -10.15 21.86
C PRO A 67 10.19 -9.87 20.40
N GLY A 68 11.48 -9.93 20.05
CA GLY A 68 11.91 -9.84 18.66
C GLY A 68 11.56 -11.08 17.84
N TYR A 69 11.53 -10.96 16.51
CA TYR A 69 11.15 -12.09 15.64
C TYR A 69 12.00 -13.36 15.86
N ARG A 70 13.31 -13.19 16.12
CA ARG A 70 14.26 -14.30 16.39
C ARG A 70 14.11 -14.93 17.76
N GLU A 71 13.34 -14.31 18.65
CA GLU A 71 13.04 -14.79 20.00
C GLU A 71 11.70 -15.52 20.07
N GLU A 72 10.90 -15.45 18.99
CA GLU A 72 9.63 -16.15 18.90
C GLU A 72 9.81 -17.67 18.95
N PRO A 73 8.87 -18.40 19.59
CA PRO A 73 8.85 -19.85 19.51
C PRO A 73 8.85 -20.32 18.05
N LEU A 74 9.65 -21.35 17.75
CA LEU A 74 9.76 -21.96 16.42
C LEU A 74 10.45 -21.09 15.35
N VAL A 75 11.07 -19.96 15.72
CA VAL A 75 11.94 -19.19 14.82
C VAL A 75 13.41 -19.50 15.09
N ALA A 76 14.19 -19.67 14.01
CA ALA A 76 15.63 -19.87 14.13
C ALA A 76 16.31 -18.57 14.65
N PRO A 77 17.22 -18.64 15.64
CA PRO A 77 17.89 -17.46 16.19
C PRO A 77 18.72 -16.65 15.17
N ASP A 78 19.14 -17.27 14.07
CA ASP A 78 19.90 -16.68 12.96
C ASP A 78 19.02 -16.36 11.74
N SER A 79 17.69 -16.43 11.87
CA SER A 79 16.75 -16.24 10.75
C SER A 79 16.96 -14.91 10.02
N HIS A 80 17.01 -14.98 8.70
CA HIS A 80 17.03 -13.81 7.79
C HIS A 80 15.66 -13.50 7.18
N THR A 81 14.59 -14.15 7.66
CA THR A 81 13.23 -13.94 7.12
C THR A 81 12.75 -12.52 7.39
N GLU A 82 12.26 -11.88 6.34
CA GLU A 82 11.69 -10.55 6.38
C GLU A 82 10.28 -10.56 6.99
N THR A 83 10.01 -9.64 7.93
CA THR A 83 8.68 -9.40 8.50
C THR A 83 8.09 -8.05 8.10
N PHE A 84 8.84 -7.25 7.35
CA PHE A 84 8.42 -5.99 6.73
C PHE A 84 8.99 -5.87 5.32
N VAL A 85 8.23 -5.24 4.43
CA VAL A 85 8.71 -4.81 3.11
C VAL A 85 8.09 -3.46 2.72
N ALA A 86 8.90 -2.59 2.13
CA ALA A 86 8.45 -1.43 1.38
C ALA A 86 9.03 -1.42 -0.03
N LEU A 87 8.21 -1.12 -1.04
CA LEU A 87 8.59 -1.16 -2.45
C LEU A 87 8.16 0.11 -3.17
N LYS A 88 8.98 0.56 -4.11
CA LYS A 88 8.62 1.50 -5.17
C LYS A 88 8.51 0.74 -6.49
N LEU A 89 7.30 0.67 -7.03
CA LEU A 89 7.01 0.06 -8.33
C LEU A 89 6.65 1.13 -9.35
N SER A 90 6.84 0.77 -10.62
CA SER A 90 6.42 1.55 -11.78
C SER A 90 5.55 0.67 -12.67
N ILE A 91 4.44 1.23 -13.14
CA ILE A 91 3.52 0.57 -14.07
C ILE A 91 3.72 1.23 -15.42
N ASP A 92 4.26 0.47 -16.37
CA ASP A 92 4.60 0.94 -17.70
C ASP A 92 3.40 0.86 -18.64
N ASN A 93 2.54 1.87 -18.52
CA ASN A 93 1.46 2.13 -19.46
C ASN A 93 1.19 3.64 -19.56
N TRP A 94 0.36 4.03 -20.52
CA TRP A 94 0.11 5.45 -20.78
C TRP A 94 -0.53 6.17 -19.56
N ARG A 95 -1.45 5.51 -18.85
CA ARG A 95 -2.14 6.12 -17.70
C ARG A 95 -1.19 6.40 -16.52
N TRP A 96 -0.27 5.48 -16.26
CA TRP A 96 0.57 5.49 -15.06
C TRP A 96 2.03 5.87 -15.32
N ALA A 97 2.35 6.33 -16.53
CA ALA A 97 3.64 6.92 -16.86
C ALA A 97 4.05 7.98 -15.82
N ASP A 98 5.26 7.82 -15.29
CA ASP A 98 5.86 8.67 -14.24
C ASP A 98 5.09 8.73 -12.90
N VAL A 99 4.13 7.83 -12.66
CA VAL A 99 3.42 7.72 -11.39
C VAL A 99 4.01 6.57 -10.56
N PRO A 100 4.77 6.86 -9.49
CA PRO A 100 5.32 5.80 -8.64
C PRO A 100 4.25 5.20 -7.74
N PHE A 101 4.24 3.87 -7.63
CA PHE A 101 3.42 3.11 -6.70
C PHE A 101 4.26 2.72 -5.48
N TYR A 102 3.84 3.17 -4.31
CA TYR A 102 4.51 2.88 -3.06
C TYR A 102 3.72 1.88 -2.24
N ILE A 103 4.37 0.80 -1.86
CA ILE A 103 3.81 -0.26 -1.02
C ILE A 103 4.58 -0.27 0.29
N ARG A 104 3.87 -0.46 1.40
CA ARG A 104 4.46 -0.97 2.63
C ARG A 104 3.55 -2.01 3.27
N THR A 105 4.12 -3.07 3.80
CA THR A 105 3.41 -4.06 4.60
C THR A 105 4.39 -4.67 5.60
N GLY A 106 3.93 -4.94 6.81
CA GLY A 106 4.76 -5.57 7.83
C GLY A 106 3.98 -6.03 9.04
N LYS A 107 4.62 -6.88 9.84
CA LYS A 107 4.10 -7.39 11.11
C LYS A 107 4.61 -6.54 12.28
N HIS A 108 3.88 -6.56 13.40
CA HIS A 108 4.15 -5.74 14.59
C HIS A 108 4.32 -4.24 14.29
N MET A 109 3.49 -3.71 13.38
CA MET A 109 3.34 -2.27 13.19
C MET A 109 2.33 -1.70 14.21
N PRO A 110 2.35 -0.39 14.50
CA PRO A 110 1.54 0.19 15.57
C PRO A 110 0.02 -0.01 15.41
N LYS A 111 -0.47 -0.15 14.18
CA LYS A 111 -1.90 -0.36 13.89
C LYS A 111 -2.10 -1.42 12.81
N ARG A 112 -3.12 -2.26 12.97
CA ARG A 112 -3.63 -3.13 11.91
C ARG A 112 -4.51 -2.30 10.98
N VAL A 113 -4.06 -2.10 9.75
CA VAL A 113 -4.74 -1.26 8.75
C VAL A 113 -4.40 -1.73 7.34
N THR A 114 -5.40 -1.70 6.47
CA THR A 114 -5.26 -1.86 5.03
C THR A 114 -5.93 -0.66 4.38
N GLU A 115 -5.14 0.19 3.73
CA GLU A 115 -5.62 1.40 3.05
C GLU A 115 -4.89 1.64 1.73
N ILE A 116 -5.56 2.34 0.81
CA ILE A 116 -4.98 2.81 -0.45
C ILE A 116 -5.10 4.33 -0.46
N THR A 117 -3.98 5.04 -0.49
CA THR A 117 -3.98 6.51 -0.56
C THR A 117 -3.49 6.98 -1.93
N ILE A 118 -4.36 7.69 -2.64
CA ILE A 118 -4.07 8.37 -3.91
C ILE A 118 -3.77 9.83 -3.59
N GLN A 119 -2.51 10.23 -3.79
CA GLN A 119 -2.08 11.62 -3.65
C GLN A 119 -2.12 12.32 -5.01
N PHE A 120 -2.97 13.34 -5.13
CA PHE A 120 -3.09 14.14 -6.34
C PHE A 120 -1.88 15.08 -6.51
N ARG A 121 -1.62 15.50 -7.75
CA ARG A 121 -0.63 16.56 -8.02
C ARG A 121 -1.08 17.86 -7.35
N ARG A 122 -0.11 18.65 -6.89
CA ARG A 122 -0.38 19.97 -6.29
C ARG A 122 -0.99 20.88 -7.35
N ALA A 123 -2.05 21.60 -6.98
CA ALA A 123 -2.64 22.60 -7.87
C ALA A 123 -1.65 23.75 -8.11
N PRO A 124 -1.63 24.35 -9.32
CA PRO A 124 -0.80 25.53 -9.60
C PRO A 124 -1.12 26.70 -8.65
N PHE A 125 -0.09 27.34 -8.12
CA PHE A 125 -0.19 28.42 -7.12
C PHE A 125 -0.67 29.78 -7.66
N VAL A 126 -0.94 29.89 -8.98
CA VAL A 126 -1.17 31.19 -9.63
C VAL A 126 -2.32 31.98 -9.02
N LEU A 127 -3.35 31.30 -8.51
CA LEU A 127 -4.53 31.92 -7.88
C LEU A 127 -4.26 32.48 -6.48
N PHE A 128 -3.12 32.16 -5.86
CA PHE A 128 -2.81 32.48 -4.45
C PHE A 128 -1.61 33.43 -4.28
N ARG A 129 -1.09 34.01 -5.38
CA ARG A 129 0.16 34.80 -5.41
C ARG A 129 0.20 36.00 -4.45
N ASP A 130 -0.95 36.52 -4.05
CA ASP A 130 -1.08 37.66 -3.11
C ASP A 130 -1.85 37.28 -1.83
N THR A 131 -1.85 36.01 -1.47
CA THR A 131 -2.48 35.51 -0.24
C THR A 131 -1.43 34.89 0.67
N PRO A 132 -1.64 34.85 2.01
CA PRO A 132 -0.76 34.16 2.96
C PRO A 132 -0.81 32.62 2.83
N VAL A 133 -1.12 32.09 1.65
CA VAL A 133 -1.21 30.65 1.37
C VAL A 133 0.14 30.20 0.83
N ASP A 134 1.06 29.92 1.75
CA ASP A 134 2.45 29.59 1.41
C ASP A 134 2.59 28.18 0.81
N GLN A 135 1.66 27.27 1.15
CA GLN A 135 1.68 25.89 0.66
C GLN A 135 0.26 25.30 0.55
N LEU A 136 -0.18 24.98 -0.67
CA LEU A 136 -1.30 24.07 -0.88
C LEU A 136 -0.80 22.64 -0.70
N LEU A 137 -1.37 21.93 0.28
CA LEU A 137 -1.18 20.50 0.41
C LEU A 137 -1.87 19.80 -0.78
N PRO A 138 -1.30 18.70 -1.30
CA PRO A 138 -1.97 17.90 -2.31
C PRO A 138 -3.27 17.32 -1.74
N ASN A 139 -4.29 17.19 -2.60
CA ASN A 139 -5.48 16.44 -2.22
C ASN A 139 -5.11 14.96 -2.01
N LEU A 140 -5.78 14.30 -1.07
CA LEU A 140 -5.61 12.87 -0.79
C LEU A 140 -6.97 12.19 -0.85
N LEU A 141 -7.11 11.16 -1.68
CA LEU A 141 -8.22 10.22 -1.61
C LEU A 141 -7.71 8.94 -0.96
N THR A 142 -8.27 8.56 0.18
CA THR A 142 -7.92 7.32 0.89
C THR A 142 -9.11 6.37 0.90
N LEU A 143 -8.89 5.17 0.39
CA LEU A 143 -9.81 4.04 0.47
C LEU A 143 -9.42 3.21 1.69
N HIS A 144 -10.30 3.15 2.68
CA HIS A 144 -10.10 2.34 3.88
C HIS A 144 -10.70 0.96 3.62
N ILE A 145 -9.84 -0.06 3.57
CA ILE A 145 -10.26 -1.43 3.25
C ILE A 145 -10.58 -2.19 4.53
N GLN A 146 -9.72 -2.12 5.55
CA GLN A 146 -9.93 -2.73 6.87
C GLN A 146 -9.10 -1.99 7.93
N PRO A 147 -9.53 -1.95 9.21
CA PRO A 147 -10.73 -2.56 9.77
C PRO A 147 -11.99 -1.70 9.69
N ASP A 148 -11.86 -0.41 9.37
CA ASP A 148 -12.98 0.52 9.24
C ASP A 148 -13.21 0.81 7.75
N GLU A 149 -14.12 0.07 7.11
CA GLU A 149 -14.42 0.24 5.68
C GLU A 149 -14.99 1.63 5.39
N GLY A 150 -14.40 2.34 4.43
CA GLY A 150 -14.80 3.71 4.15
C GLY A 150 -13.95 4.42 3.12
N ILE A 151 -14.27 5.70 2.91
CA ILE A 151 -13.56 6.58 1.98
C ILE A 151 -13.35 7.92 2.67
N SER A 152 -12.14 8.47 2.55
CA SER A 152 -11.87 9.85 2.99
C SER A 152 -11.23 10.67 1.88
N LEU A 153 -11.68 11.92 1.74
CA LEU A 153 -11.13 12.90 0.82
C LEU A 153 -10.62 14.11 1.61
N ARG A 154 -9.31 14.34 1.58
CA ARG A 154 -8.66 15.53 2.14
C ARG A 154 -8.38 16.53 1.04
N PHE A 155 -8.79 17.78 1.23
CA PHE A 155 -8.59 18.87 0.27
C PHE A 155 -8.52 20.23 0.96
N GLY A 156 -8.09 21.26 0.24
CA GLY A 156 -8.04 22.62 0.74
C GLY A 156 -9.39 23.34 0.62
N ALA A 157 -9.82 24.02 1.68
CA ALA A 157 -10.98 24.91 1.68
C ALA A 157 -10.64 26.26 2.32
N LYS A 158 -11.38 27.33 1.97
CA LYS A 158 -11.22 28.63 2.60
C LYS A 158 -11.57 28.53 4.09
N VAL A 159 -10.67 28.97 4.95
CA VAL A 159 -10.95 29.14 6.38
C VAL A 159 -11.97 30.29 6.53
N PRO A 160 -13.11 30.08 7.22
CA PRO A 160 -14.07 31.15 7.46
C PRO A 160 -13.41 32.38 8.07
N GLY A 161 -13.66 33.55 7.47
CA GLY A 161 -13.07 34.81 7.90
C GLY A 161 -12.82 35.81 6.77
N PRO A 162 -12.40 37.03 7.12
CA PRO A 162 -12.14 38.11 6.17
C PRO A 162 -10.83 37.91 5.40
N ILE A 163 -9.85 37.22 6.00
CA ILE A 163 -8.55 36.95 5.39
C ILE A 163 -8.65 35.69 4.52
N VAL A 164 -8.12 35.75 3.30
CA VAL A 164 -8.00 34.58 2.43
C VAL A 164 -6.91 33.67 2.97
N ARG A 165 -7.33 32.59 3.65
CA ARG A 165 -6.46 31.50 4.10
C ARG A 165 -7.09 30.18 3.68
N VAL A 166 -6.26 29.21 3.32
CA VAL A 166 -6.69 27.84 2.97
C VAL A 166 -6.31 26.91 4.12
N GLY A 167 -7.27 26.15 4.61
CA GLY A 167 -7.09 25.09 5.59
C GLY A 167 -7.42 23.73 4.96
N GLY A 168 -6.80 22.67 5.46
CA GLY A 168 -7.17 21.30 5.09
C GLY A 168 -8.50 20.92 5.73
N VAL A 169 -9.42 20.38 4.92
CA VAL A 169 -10.68 19.79 5.37
C VAL A 169 -10.72 18.31 4.96
N ASN A 170 -11.43 17.50 5.74
CA ASN A 170 -11.66 16.08 5.45
C ASN A 170 -13.16 15.86 5.23
N MET A 171 -13.50 15.17 4.15
CA MET A 171 -14.81 14.52 3.99
C MET A 171 -14.63 13.02 4.24
N ASN A 172 -15.44 12.45 5.12
CA ASN A 172 -15.37 11.04 5.49
C ASN A 172 -16.71 10.37 5.18
N PHE A 173 -16.62 9.14 4.69
CA PHE A 173 -17.71 8.20 4.56
C PHE A 173 -17.27 6.89 5.23
N GLU A 174 -18.04 6.39 6.18
CA GLU A 174 -17.79 5.12 6.87
C GLU A 174 -18.99 4.20 6.60
N TYR A 175 -18.74 2.96 6.18
CA TYR A 175 -19.81 2.01 5.85
C TYR A 175 -20.73 1.76 7.04
N LYS A 176 -20.15 1.66 8.25
CA LYS A 176 -20.90 1.40 9.49
C LYS A 176 -21.93 2.47 9.85
N ASP A 177 -21.72 3.71 9.40
CA ASP A 177 -22.65 4.82 9.68
C ASP A 177 -23.98 4.67 8.92
N TYR A 178 -23.96 3.96 7.78
CA TYR A 178 -25.11 3.82 6.87
C TYR A 178 -25.69 2.41 6.85
N PHE A 179 -24.85 1.39 7.00
CA PHE A 179 -25.24 -0.02 6.85
C PHE A 179 -25.05 -0.83 8.13
N GLY A 180 -24.54 -0.22 9.21
CA GLY A 180 -24.23 -0.90 10.46
C GLY A 180 -22.97 -1.76 10.39
N THR A 181 -22.68 -2.47 11.47
CA THR A 181 -21.51 -3.37 11.56
C THR A 181 -21.94 -4.78 11.17
N GLU A 182 -21.79 -5.14 9.90
CA GLU A 182 -21.93 -6.55 9.50
C GLU A 182 -20.61 -7.29 9.73
N PRO A 183 -20.64 -8.51 10.31
CA PRO A 183 -19.47 -9.36 10.37
C PRO A 183 -19.10 -9.80 8.94
N SER A 184 -18.24 -9.04 8.27
CA SER A 184 -17.73 -9.43 6.96
C SER A 184 -16.75 -10.59 7.15
N THR A 185 -17.18 -11.81 6.84
CA THR A 185 -16.25 -12.90 6.56
C THR A 185 -16.03 -12.94 5.05
N GLY A 186 -14.82 -12.61 4.59
CA GLY A 186 -14.51 -12.61 3.16
C GLY A 186 -14.76 -13.98 2.49
N TYR A 187 -14.74 -15.07 3.26
CA TYR A 187 -14.99 -16.42 2.77
C TYR A 187 -16.44 -16.69 2.39
N GLU A 188 -17.44 -16.14 3.08
CA GLU A 188 -18.85 -16.34 2.72
C GLU A 188 -19.12 -15.85 1.30
N ARG A 189 -18.60 -14.66 0.96
CA ARG A 189 -18.71 -14.10 -0.38
C ARG A 189 -18.03 -14.99 -1.42
N LEU A 190 -16.79 -15.42 -1.16
CA LEU A 190 -16.05 -16.27 -2.10
C LEU A 190 -16.71 -17.63 -2.32
N LEU A 191 -17.26 -18.25 -1.25
CA LEU A 191 -18.01 -19.50 -1.37
C LEU A 191 -19.28 -19.32 -2.19
N TYR A 192 -20.03 -18.24 -1.96
CA TYR A 192 -21.19 -17.91 -2.76
C TYR A 192 -20.84 -17.72 -4.24
N ASP A 193 -19.81 -16.92 -4.53
CA ASP A 193 -19.33 -16.65 -5.88
C ASP A 193 -18.91 -17.95 -6.59
N CYS A 194 -18.25 -18.87 -5.88
CA CYS A 194 -17.93 -20.21 -6.39
C CYS A 194 -19.19 -21.02 -6.74
N MET A 195 -20.27 -20.94 -5.96
CA MET A 195 -21.51 -21.68 -6.20
C MET A 195 -22.27 -21.15 -7.43
N ILE A 196 -22.22 -19.84 -7.68
CA ILE A 196 -22.89 -19.23 -8.84
C ILE A 196 -21.99 -19.15 -10.08
N GLY A 197 -20.74 -19.60 -9.99
CA GLY A 197 -19.76 -19.57 -11.08
C GLY A 197 -19.23 -18.18 -11.40
N ASP A 198 -19.30 -17.24 -10.45
CA ASP A 198 -18.70 -15.91 -10.60
C ASP A 198 -17.23 -15.97 -10.18
N ALA A 199 -16.35 -15.81 -11.17
CA ALA A 199 -14.93 -15.91 -10.96
C ALA A 199 -14.27 -14.53 -10.71
N THR A 200 -15.02 -13.43 -10.70
CA THR A 200 -14.47 -12.05 -10.70
C THR A 200 -13.47 -11.78 -9.57
N LEU A 201 -13.71 -12.33 -8.37
CA LEU A 201 -12.85 -12.14 -7.18
C LEU A 201 -11.75 -13.20 -7.02
N PHE A 202 -11.61 -14.13 -7.97
CA PHE A 202 -10.59 -15.18 -7.94
C PHE A 202 -9.44 -14.84 -8.88
N GLN A 203 -8.21 -15.16 -8.47
CA GLN A 203 -7.03 -15.00 -9.32
C GLN A 203 -7.01 -16.07 -10.43
N ARG A 204 -6.75 -15.61 -11.66
CA ARG A 204 -6.51 -16.49 -12.82
C ARG A 204 -5.02 -16.85 -12.88
N SER A 205 -4.68 -17.97 -13.50
CA SER A 205 -3.30 -18.51 -13.50
C SER A 205 -2.26 -17.52 -14.04
N ASP A 206 -2.59 -16.81 -15.12
CA ASP A 206 -1.75 -15.76 -15.71
C ASP A 206 -1.47 -14.62 -14.74
N MET A 207 -2.45 -14.20 -13.94
CA MET A 207 -2.27 -13.19 -12.89
C MET A 207 -1.32 -13.67 -11.80
N VAL A 208 -1.41 -14.94 -11.40
CA VAL A 208 -0.51 -15.54 -10.41
C VAL A 208 0.93 -15.56 -10.94
N GLU A 209 1.13 -16.02 -12.17
CA GLU A 209 2.45 -16.04 -12.82
C GLU A 209 3.04 -14.63 -12.98
N ALA A 210 2.24 -13.67 -13.42
CA ALA A 210 2.65 -12.27 -13.54
C ALA A 210 3.05 -11.70 -12.17
N GLY A 211 2.27 -11.97 -11.12
CA GLY A 211 2.59 -11.55 -9.76
C GLY A 211 3.92 -12.11 -9.25
N TRP A 212 4.23 -13.38 -9.55
CA TRP A 212 5.53 -13.97 -9.24
C TRP A 212 6.67 -13.36 -10.04
N SER A 213 6.47 -13.05 -11.33
CA SER A 213 7.51 -12.43 -12.17
C SER A 213 7.98 -11.06 -11.64
N VAL A 214 7.10 -10.33 -10.94
CA VAL A 214 7.43 -9.05 -10.29
C VAL A 214 8.28 -9.26 -9.04
N VAL A 215 8.02 -10.32 -8.27
CA VAL A 215 8.60 -10.52 -6.93
C VAL A 215 9.85 -11.41 -6.97
N GLU A 216 9.98 -12.31 -7.94
CA GLU A 216 11.11 -13.25 -8.00
C GLU A 216 12.48 -12.56 -8.06
N PRO A 217 12.71 -11.51 -8.90
CA PRO A 217 13.99 -10.82 -8.94
C PRO A 217 14.39 -10.20 -7.59
N LEU A 218 13.39 -9.70 -6.85
CA LEU A 218 13.59 -9.17 -5.50
C LEU A 218 14.06 -10.27 -4.53
N LEU A 219 13.41 -11.45 -4.60
CA LEU A 219 13.75 -12.59 -3.76
C LEU A 219 15.13 -13.18 -4.10
N ASP A 220 15.55 -13.14 -5.36
CA ASP A 220 16.86 -13.59 -5.81
C ASP A 220 17.98 -12.71 -5.24
N VAL A 221 17.84 -11.39 -5.36
CA VAL A 221 18.80 -10.44 -4.78
C VAL A 221 18.88 -10.60 -3.27
N TRP A 222 17.74 -10.74 -2.60
CA TRP A 222 17.70 -10.89 -1.14
C TRP A 222 18.27 -12.20 -0.62
N ARG A 223 18.21 -13.28 -1.43
CA ARG A 223 18.89 -14.55 -1.19
C ARG A 223 20.41 -14.42 -1.38
N ALA A 224 20.85 -13.77 -2.45
CA ALA A 224 22.26 -13.58 -2.76
C ALA A 224 22.98 -12.63 -1.80
N LEU A 225 22.26 -11.63 -1.27
CA LEU A 225 22.76 -10.64 -0.33
C LEU A 225 21.92 -10.69 0.95
N PRO A 226 22.18 -11.60 1.91
CA PRO A 226 21.42 -11.68 3.16
C PRO A 226 21.47 -10.40 4.00
N ALA A 227 20.41 -10.15 4.78
CA ALA A 227 20.32 -8.96 5.61
C ALA A 227 21.35 -9.02 6.74
N ARG A 228 22.18 -7.97 6.85
CA ARG A 228 23.23 -7.87 7.88
C ARG A 228 22.81 -7.11 9.13
N ASN A 229 21.73 -6.34 9.04
CA ASN A 229 21.27 -5.42 10.09
C ASN A 229 19.97 -5.87 10.75
N PHE A 230 19.53 -7.11 10.56
CA PHE A 230 18.34 -7.63 11.25
C PHE A 230 18.64 -7.97 12.71
N PRO A 231 17.74 -7.64 13.65
CA PRO A 231 16.51 -6.84 13.46
C PRO A 231 16.79 -5.33 13.28
N ASN A 232 16.01 -4.66 12.43
CA ASN A 232 16.25 -3.25 12.04
C ASN A 232 15.06 -2.31 12.28
N TYR A 233 14.00 -2.77 12.93
CA TYR A 233 12.93 -1.90 13.44
C TYR A 233 12.34 -2.49 14.72
N ALA A 234 11.90 -1.64 15.64
CA ALA A 234 11.29 -2.10 16.89
C ALA A 234 9.83 -2.50 16.66
N ALA A 235 9.34 -3.53 17.35
CA ALA A 235 7.90 -3.82 17.40
C ALA A 235 7.12 -2.57 17.86
N GLY A 236 6.00 -2.28 17.20
CA GLY A 236 5.19 -1.07 17.41
C GLY A 236 5.67 0.16 16.65
N SER A 237 6.72 0.07 15.83
CA SER A 237 7.13 1.15 14.91
C SER A 237 6.62 0.95 13.47
N TRP A 238 6.62 2.01 12.65
CA TRP A 238 6.16 1.98 11.25
C TRP A 238 7.16 1.35 10.26
N GLY A 239 8.06 0.48 10.76
CA GLY A 239 9.11 -0.17 9.99
C GLY A 239 10.47 0.55 10.08
N PRO A 240 11.46 0.07 9.32
CA PRO A 240 12.82 0.59 9.34
C PRO A 240 12.92 1.99 8.73
N ARG A 241 13.90 2.78 9.17
CA ARG A 241 14.13 4.16 8.72
C ARG A 241 14.31 4.25 7.19
N GLU A 242 14.89 3.22 6.59
CA GLU A 242 15.11 3.10 5.16
C GLU A 242 13.78 3.14 4.37
N ALA A 243 12.66 2.71 4.96
CA ALA A 243 11.34 2.82 4.32
C ALA A 243 10.86 4.28 4.21
N GLU A 244 11.21 5.14 5.16
CA GLU A 244 10.96 6.59 5.03
C GLU A 244 11.89 7.23 4.00
N GLU A 245 13.16 6.81 3.98
CA GLU A 245 14.14 7.31 3.01
C GLU A 245 13.75 6.97 1.57
N LEU A 246 13.16 5.79 1.34
CA LEU A 246 12.60 5.39 0.05
C LEU A 246 11.62 6.43 -0.50
N MET A 247 10.73 6.98 0.34
CA MET A 247 9.79 8.04 -0.05
C MET A 247 10.48 9.40 -0.18
N ARG A 248 11.40 9.70 0.74
CA ARG A 248 12.08 11.00 0.82
C ARG A 248 12.93 11.30 -0.43
N ARG A 249 13.51 10.27 -1.05
CA ARG A 249 14.25 10.39 -2.32
C ARG A 249 13.43 11.03 -3.45
N ASP A 250 12.10 10.84 -3.44
CA ASP A 250 11.18 11.44 -4.39
C ASP A 250 10.50 12.73 -3.85
N GLY A 251 10.94 13.25 -2.70
CA GLY A 251 10.31 14.38 -2.02
C GLY A 251 8.93 14.05 -1.45
N ARG A 252 8.67 12.78 -1.14
CA ARG A 252 7.39 12.27 -0.62
C ARG A 252 7.54 11.79 0.82
N ALA A 253 6.41 11.58 1.49
CA ALA A 253 6.36 10.98 2.82
C ALA A 253 5.17 10.04 2.92
N TRP A 254 5.30 9.00 3.73
CA TRP A 254 4.16 8.14 4.08
C TRP A 254 3.07 8.97 4.77
N ARG A 255 1.81 8.66 4.45
CA ARG A 255 0.68 9.19 5.22
C ARG A 255 0.82 8.72 6.68
N ARG A 256 0.59 9.66 7.60
CA ARG A 256 0.41 9.33 9.02
C ARG A 256 -0.95 8.68 9.19
N ILE A 257 -0.95 7.46 9.69
CA ILE A 257 -2.15 6.74 10.04
C ILE A 257 -2.44 7.10 11.49
N GLU A 258 -3.59 7.74 11.68
CA GLU A 258 -4.13 8.13 12.98
C GLU A 258 -4.79 6.92 13.67
#